data_AF-A8V0H8-F1
#
_entry.id   AF-A8V0H8-F1
#
_cell.length_a   1.000
_cell.length_b   1.000
_cell.length_c   1.000
_cell.angle_alpha   90.00
_cell.angle_beta   90.00
_cell.angle_gamma   90.00
#
_symmetry.space_group_name_H-M   'P 1'
#
loop_
_entity.id
_entity.type
_entity.pdbx_description
1 polymer ?
#
loop_
_entity_poly.entity_id
_entity_poly.type
_entity_poly.pdbx_seq_one_letter_code
_entity_poly.pdbx_strand_id
1 'polypeptide(L)'
;MMACPYNAIYLDPLTNSADKCTYCAHRIEVGMMPACVVACPVHANIFGDLDDPNSEISKYLQEHRDVMVRKPELNTKPKHFYVRGSTVALDPLASERPEGYTIFTEVKFLDHIGGH
;
A
#
# COMPACT_ATOMS: atom_id res chain seq x y z
N MET A 1 16.99 2.46 -9.59
CA MET A 1 15.56 2.81 -9.48
C MET A 1 15.38 3.80 -8.34
N MET A 2 15.14 5.07 -8.65
CA MET A 2 15.06 6.15 -7.65
C MET A 2 13.78 7.00 -7.77
N ALA A 3 12.88 6.70 -8.70
CA ALA A 3 11.76 7.59 -9.02
C ALA A 3 10.48 7.34 -8.20
N CYS A 4 10.10 6.09 -7.94
CA CYS A 4 8.93 5.80 -7.11
C CYS A 4 9.31 5.84 -5.63
N PRO A 5 8.83 6.82 -4.84
CA PRO A 5 9.24 6.93 -3.45
C PRO A 5 8.64 5.85 -2.55
N TYR A 6 7.65 5.12 -3.04
CA TYR A 6 6.95 4.05 -2.34
C TYR A 6 7.56 2.67 -2.58
N ASN A 7 8.59 2.58 -3.43
CA ASN A 7 9.18 1.32 -3.85
C ASN A 7 8.12 0.33 -4.40
N ALA A 8 7.12 0.87 -5.10
CA ALA A 8 5.95 0.13 -5.59
C ALA A 8 6.12 -0.39 -7.03
N ILE A 9 7.36 -0.40 -7.53
CA ILE A 9 7.76 -0.94 -8.84
C ILE A 9 8.74 -2.07 -8.56
N TYR A 10 8.45 -3.23 -9.12
CA TYR A 10 9.29 -4.42 -9.10
C TYR A 10 9.94 -4.59 -10.48
N LEU A 11 11.22 -4.99 -10.54
CA LEU A 11 11.83 -5.41 -11.80
C LEU A 11 11.94 -6.91 -11.84
N ASP A 12 11.44 -7.50 -12.92
CA ASP A 12 11.60 -8.92 -13.18
C ASP A 12 13.00 -9.18 -13.78
N PRO A 13 13.83 -10.01 -13.13
CA PRO A 13 15.18 -10.30 -13.60
C PRO A 13 15.23 -11.17 -14.86
N LEU A 14 14.15 -11.88 -15.21
CA LEU A 14 14.10 -12.78 -16.37
C LEU A 14 13.68 -12.04 -17.64
N THR A 15 12.65 -11.23 -17.55
CA THR A 15 12.09 -10.47 -18.69
C THR A 15 12.73 -9.10 -18.84
N ASN A 16 13.46 -8.63 -17.81
CA ASN A 16 13.98 -7.28 -17.69
C ASN A 16 12.88 -6.20 -17.82
N SER A 17 11.65 -6.53 -17.41
CA SER A 17 10.51 -5.62 -17.38
C SER A 17 10.29 -5.02 -15.99
N ALA A 18 9.62 -3.86 -15.96
CA ALA A 18 9.19 -3.21 -14.74
C ALA A 18 7.70 -3.42 -14.52
N ASP A 19 7.33 -4.09 -13.42
CA ASP A 19 5.95 -4.36 -13.06
C ASP A 19 5.53 -3.57 -11.81
N LYS A 20 4.22 -3.30 -11.73
CA LYS A 20 3.60 -2.66 -10.57
C LYS A 20 2.15 -3.10 -10.43
N CYS A 21 1.57 -2.85 -9.27
CA CYS A 21 0.13 -3.00 -9.07
C CYS A 21 -0.65 -2.23 -10.16
N THR A 22 -1.53 -2.93 -10.88
CA THR A 22 -2.39 -2.35 -11.93
C THR A 22 -3.77 -1.97 -11.42
N TYR A 23 -3.96 -1.95 -10.10
CA TYR A 23 -5.26 -1.75 -9.47
C TYR A 23 -6.32 -2.78 -9.91
N CYS A 24 -5.89 -3.96 -10.36
CA CYS A 24 -6.74 -4.97 -10.95
C CYS A 24 -7.56 -4.47 -12.16
N ALA A 25 -6.96 -3.68 -13.05
CA ALA A 25 -7.62 -3.15 -14.26
C ALA A 25 -8.48 -4.20 -14.99
N HIS A 26 -7.94 -5.39 -15.25
CA HIS A 26 -8.64 -6.52 -15.88
C HIS A 26 -9.94 -6.97 -15.17
N ARG A 27 -10.07 -6.74 -13.85
CA ARG A 27 -11.29 -7.03 -13.08
C ARG A 27 -12.27 -5.87 -13.14
N ILE A 28 -11.75 -4.65 -12.97
CA ILE A 28 -12.56 -3.43 -12.98
C ILE A 28 -13.27 -3.27 -14.33
N GLU A 29 -12.58 -3.55 -15.43
CA GLU A 29 -13.13 -3.49 -16.80
C GLU A 29 -14.36 -4.38 -17.00
N VAL A 30 -14.48 -5.47 -16.24
CA VAL A 30 -15.64 -6.39 -16.29
C VAL A 30 -16.61 -6.18 -15.11
N GLY A 31 -16.51 -5.05 -14.42
CA GLY A 31 -17.40 -4.69 -13.31
C GLY A 31 -17.13 -5.44 -12.00
N MET A 32 -15.96 -6.07 -11.87
CA MET A 32 -15.56 -6.75 -10.64
C MET A 32 -14.70 -5.85 -9.75
N MET A 33 -14.84 -6.02 -8.43
CA MET A 33 -13.98 -5.38 -7.44
C MET A 33 -12.55 -5.95 -7.48
N PRO A 34 -11.52 -5.15 -7.10
CA PRO A 34 -10.14 -5.62 -7.02
C PRO A 34 -9.96 -6.81 -6.07
N ALA A 35 -9.00 -7.67 -6.39
CA ALA A 35 -8.77 -8.90 -5.63
C ALA A 35 -8.45 -8.62 -4.15
N CYS A 36 -7.62 -7.63 -3.85
CA CYS A 36 -7.26 -7.27 -2.47
C CYS A 36 -8.43 -6.70 -1.65
N VAL A 37 -9.45 -6.15 -2.31
CA VAL A 37 -10.67 -5.66 -1.65
C VAL A 37 -11.57 -6.84 -1.31
N VAL A 38 -11.82 -7.72 -2.29
CA VAL A 38 -12.66 -8.91 -2.11
C VAL A 38 -12.06 -9.91 -1.13
N ALA A 39 -10.74 -10.08 -1.14
CA ALA A 39 -10.05 -11.03 -0.27
C ALA A 39 -10.02 -10.61 1.20
N CYS A 40 -10.34 -9.35 1.52
CA CYS A 40 -10.27 -8.85 2.90
C CYS A 40 -11.49 -9.34 3.70
N PRO A 41 -11.31 -10.24 4.69
CA PRO A 41 -12.44 -10.85 5.41
C PRO A 41 -13.15 -9.87 6.35
N VAL A 42 -12.45 -8.81 6.77
CA VAL A 42 -12.96 -7.80 7.69
C VAL A 42 -13.40 -6.51 6.99
N HIS A 43 -13.40 -6.50 5.64
CA HIS A 43 -13.82 -5.35 4.83
C HIS A 43 -13.08 -4.04 5.17
N ALA A 44 -11.78 -4.13 5.47
CA ALA A 44 -10.96 -2.95 5.80
C ALA A 44 -10.59 -2.08 4.59
N ASN A 45 -10.76 -2.60 3.37
CA ASN A 45 -10.43 -1.89 2.13
C ASN A 45 -11.71 -1.35 1.48
N ILE A 46 -11.83 -0.03 1.39
CA ILE A 46 -12.90 0.63 0.64
C ILE A 46 -12.33 1.06 -0.71
N PHE A 47 -13.04 0.77 -1.78
CA PHE A 47 -12.61 1.05 -3.15
C PHE A 47 -13.73 1.70 -3.95
N GLY A 48 -13.38 2.67 -4.79
CA GLY A 48 -14.34 3.30 -5.70
C GLY A 48 -13.70 4.46 -6.45
N ASP A 49 -14.54 5.16 -7.20
CA ASP A 49 -14.16 6.37 -7.93
C ASP A 49 -14.24 7.60 -7.02
N LEU A 50 -13.16 8.36 -6.93
CA LEU A 50 -13.09 9.59 -6.13
C LEU A 50 -13.80 10.77 -6.81
N ASP A 51 -14.03 10.69 -8.12
CA ASP A 51 -14.72 11.72 -8.89
C ASP A 51 -16.24 11.52 -8.88
N ASP A 52 -16.73 10.32 -8.49
CA ASP A 52 -18.15 10.06 -8.22
C ASP A 52 -18.48 10.34 -6.74
N PRO A 53 -19.29 11.37 -6.43
CA PRO A 53 -19.72 11.66 -5.06
C PRO A 53 -20.57 10.56 -4.41
N ASN A 54 -21.17 9.69 -5.23
CA ASN A 54 -22.01 8.59 -4.76
C ASN A 54 -21.23 7.33 -4.41
N SER A 55 -19.95 7.26 -4.79
CA SER A 55 -19.10 6.10 -4.50
C SER A 55 -18.91 5.94 -2.99
N GLU A 56 -18.72 4.69 -2.56
CA GLU A 56 -18.55 4.37 -1.14
C GLU A 56 -17.36 5.10 -0.53
N ILE A 57 -16.23 5.15 -1.24
CA ILE A 57 -15.03 5.86 -0.80
C ILE A 57 -15.26 7.37 -0.71
N SER A 58 -15.96 7.99 -1.67
CA SER A 58 -16.23 9.43 -1.66
C SER A 58 -17.14 9.83 -0.50
N LYS A 59 -18.15 9.02 -0.18
CA LYS A 59 -19.00 9.22 1.00
C LYS A 59 -18.19 9.03 2.28
N TYR A 60 -17.38 7.98 2.35
CA TYR A 60 -16.55 7.71 3.52
C TYR A 60 -15.58 8.86 3.83
N LEU A 61 -14.89 9.39 2.82
CA LEU A 61 -14.00 10.54 2.96
C LEU A 61 -14.74 11.87 3.25
N GLN A 62 -16.03 11.94 2.90
CA GLN A 62 -16.90 13.07 3.28
C GLN A 62 -17.19 13.10 4.77
N GLU A 63 -17.45 11.93 5.35
CA GLU A 63 -17.74 11.75 6.77
C GLU A 63 -16.47 11.74 7.63
N HIS A 64 -15.39 11.14 7.14
CA HIS A 64 -14.13 10.95 7.87
C HIS A 64 -13.03 11.79 7.25
N ARG A 65 -12.78 12.96 7.84
CA ARG A 65 -11.75 13.92 7.38
C ARG A 65 -10.35 13.58 7.88
N ASP A 66 -10.22 12.74 8.90
CA ASP A 66 -8.99 12.35 9.59
C ASP A 66 -8.25 11.20 8.87
N VAL A 67 -8.08 11.34 7.55
CA VAL A 67 -7.34 10.37 6.75
C VAL A 67 -5.89 10.77 6.57
N MET A 68 -5.03 9.76 6.55
CA MET A 68 -3.59 9.91 6.34
C MET A 68 -3.18 9.28 5.02
N VAL A 69 -2.05 9.75 4.49
CA VAL A 69 -1.39 9.18 3.31
C VAL A 69 0.06 8.83 3.65
N ARG A 70 0.66 7.93 2.89
CA ARG A 70 2.09 7.62 3.06
C ARG A 70 2.96 8.68 2.40
N LYS A 71 4.06 9.01 3.09
CA LYS A 71 5.09 9.96 2.65
C LYS A 71 4.50 11.29 2.14
N PRO A 72 3.67 11.99 2.94
CA PRO A 72 3.06 13.26 2.53
C PRO A 72 4.10 14.32 2.12
N GLU A 73 5.29 14.30 2.73
CA GLU A 73 6.42 15.19 2.46
C GLU A 73 6.94 15.15 1.02
N LEU A 74 6.63 14.08 0.28
CA LEU A 74 7.09 13.89 -1.11
C LEU A 74 6.12 14.44 -2.17
N ASN A 75 4.99 15.04 -1.75
CA ASN A 75 4.06 15.78 -2.61
C ASN A 75 3.53 15.04 -3.86
N THR A 76 3.54 13.71 -3.86
CA THR A 76 3.05 12.90 -5.00
C THR A 76 1.52 12.80 -5.06
N LYS A 77 0.81 13.33 -4.05
CA LYS A 77 -0.66 13.32 -3.92
C LYS A 77 -1.27 11.93 -4.15
N PRO A 78 -0.88 10.91 -3.38
CA PRO A 78 -1.34 9.54 -3.57
C PRO A 78 -2.86 9.42 -3.35
N LYS A 79 -3.49 8.52 -4.08
CA LYS A 79 -4.94 8.22 -4.01
C LYS A 79 -5.25 6.98 -3.16
N HIS A 80 -4.36 6.66 -2.22
CA HIS A 80 -4.50 5.56 -1.29
C HIS A 80 -4.45 6.13 0.13
N PHE A 81 -5.58 6.05 0.82
CA PHE A 81 -5.79 6.69 2.12
C PHE A 81 -5.80 5.65 3.23
N TYR A 82 -5.44 6.09 4.43
CA TYR A 82 -5.43 5.28 5.65
C TYR A 82 -6.28 5.99 6.69
N VAL A 83 -7.30 5.30 7.19
CA VAL A 83 -8.21 5.83 8.21
C VAL A 83 -7.66 5.44 9.56
N ARG A 84 -7.54 6.41 10.49
CA ARG A 84 -6.97 6.19 11.84
C ARG A 84 -5.58 5.52 11.80
N GLY A 85 -4.80 5.81 10.76
CA GLY A 85 -3.41 5.36 10.70
C GLY A 85 -2.62 5.96 11.87
N SER A 86 -1.78 5.16 12.54
CA SER A 86 -0.75 5.72 13.41
C SER A 86 0.52 5.97 12.60
N THR A 87 1.36 6.90 13.03
CA THR A 87 2.69 7.12 12.43
C THR A 87 3.50 5.83 12.39
N VAL A 88 3.41 5.03 13.46
CA VAL A 88 4.03 3.70 13.58
C VAL A 88 3.56 2.71 12.51
N ALA A 89 2.29 2.80 12.09
CA ALA A 89 1.75 1.91 11.05
C ALA A 89 2.11 2.34 9.61
N LEU A 90 2.35 3.64 9.40
CA LEU A 90 2.54 4.21 8.05
C LEU A 90 4.01 4.42 7.69
N ASP A 91 4.84 4.69 8.69
CA ASP A 91 6.29 4.75 8.58
C ASP A 91 6.90 3.44 9.11
N PRO A 92 7.39 2.57 8.22
CA PRO A 92 7.99 1.30 8.64
C PRO A 92 9.28 1.47 9.46
N LEU A 93 9.85 2.69 9.49
CA LEU A 93 11.02 3.06 10.30
C LEU A 93 10.63 3.70 11.64
N ALA A 94 9.37 4.08 11.84
CA ALA A 94 8.91 4.72 13.07
C ALA A 94 8.63 3.74 14.21
N SER A 95 8.54 2.43 13.92
CA SER A 95 8.50 1.39 14.96
C SER A 95 9.91 1.02 15.39
N GLU A 96 10.26 1.20 16.66
CA GLU A 96 11.41 0.50 17.24
C GLU A 96 11.14 -1.00 17.18
N ARG A 97 11.88 -1.70 16.30
CA ARG A 97 11.82 -3.16 16.23
C ARG A 97 12.82 -3.71 17.24
N PRO A 98 12.38 -4.37 18.33
CA PRO A 98 13.32 -5.14 19.14
C PRO A 98 13.99 -6.17 18.22
N GLU A 99 15.32 -6.27 18.31
CA GLU A 99 16.11 -7.14 17.45
C GLU A 99 15.49 -8.54 17.35
N GLY A 100 15.16 -8.96 16.11
CA GLY A 100 14.80 -10.35 15.84
C GLY A 100 13.37 -10.70 15.49
N TYR A 101 12.45 -9.72 15.34
CA TYR A 101 11.09 -10.01 14.89
C TYR A 101 10.69 -9.22 13.65
N THR A 102 10.36 -9.94 12.58
CA THR A 102 9.52 -9.45 11.48
C THR A 102 8.22 -10.26 11.48
N ILE A 103 7.14 -9.66 10.97
CA ILE A 103 5.74 -10.13 11.01
C ILE A 103 5.47 -11.58 10.54
N PHE A 104 6.44 -12.24 9.89
CA PHE A 104 6.29 -13.62 9.43
C PHE A 104 7.49 -14.54 9.71
N THR A 105 8.48 -14.12 10.50
CA THR A 105 9.66 -14.96 10.79
C THR A 105 10.36 -14.59 12.09
N GLU A 106 10.64 -15.61 12.93
CA GLU A 106 11.80 -15.59 13.83
C GLU A 106 13.06 -15.80 13.00
N VAL A 107 13.60 -14.72 12.42
CA VAL A 107 14.96 -14.76 11.86
C VAL A 107 15.73 -13.63 12.53
N LYS A 108 16.59 -14.01 13.47
CA LYS A 108 17.42 -13.07 14.23
C LYS A 108 18.66 -12.60 13.47
N PHE A 109 19.17 -13.34 12.49
CA PHE A 109 20.30 -12.91 11.67
C PHE A 109 20.23 -13.58 10.29
N LEU A 110 20.33 -12.79 9.21
CA LEU A 110 20.72 -13.30 7.90
C LEU A 110 22.19 -12.95 7.76
N ASP A 111 23.08 -13.86 8.16
CA ASP A 111 24.54 -13.67 8.15
C ASP A 111 25.14 -13.42 6.76
N HIS A 112 24.34 -13.39 5.68
CA HIS A 112 24.85 -13.49 4.31
C HIS A 112 24.27 -12.52 3.27
N ILE A 113 23.57 -11.44 3.65
CA ILE A 113 23.18 -10.40 2.66
C ILE A 113 23.63 -9.02 3.15
N GLY A 114 24.94 -8.83 3.12
CA GLY A 114 25.58 -7.56 3.47
C GLY A 114 27.11 -7.58 3.35
N GLY A 115 27.65 -8.54 2.60
CA GLY A 115 29.08 -8.68 2.34
C GLY A 115 29.30 -9.04 0.89
N HIS A 116 29.23 -8.02 0.02
CA HIS A 116 30.07 -7.75 -1.15
C HIS A 116 29.48 -6.54 -1.89
#